data_AF-A0A2V8F4Z1-F1
#
_entry.id   AF-A0A2V8F4Z1-F1
#
_cell.length_a   1.000
_cell.length_b   1.000
_cell.length_c   1.000
_cell.angle_alpha   90.00
_cell.angle_beta   90.00
_cell.angle_gamma   90.00
#
_symmetry.space_group_name_H-M   'P 1'
#
loop_
_entity.id
_entity.type
_entity.pdbx_description
1 polymer ?
#
loop_
_entity_poly.entity_id
_entity_poly.type
_entity_poly.pdbx_seq_one_letter_code
_entity_poly.pdbx_strand_id
1 'polypeptide(L)'
;MKSDLASARPAGRPFTLGGCLYRPAQDCSQTYGGAVTVMKVEALTPTAFRETPALRLEPDPSSPYPDGRHHLVIDGTRVYLDGKKQRFDYLLWLKAWTRRPWSFVPGARSVPGP
;
A
#
# COMPACT_ATOMS: atom_id res chain seq x y z
N MET A 1 6.53 -21.50 6.31
CA MET A 1 6.34 -20.03 6.31
C MET A 1 6.79 -19.51 4.95
N LYS A 2 6.03 -18.61 4.32
CA LYS A 2 6.36 -18.05 2.99
C LYS A 2 7.20 -16.79 3.16
N SER A 3 8.33 -16.68 2.44
CA SER A 3 9.33 -15.61 2.61
C SER A 3 9.80 -14.96 1.30
N ASP A 4 9.16 -15.30 0.17
CA ASP A 4 9.46 -14.72 -1.13
C ASP A 4 9.08 -13.23 -1.19
N LEU A 5 10.03 -12.38 -1.56
CA LEU A 5 9.86 -10.93 -1.70
C LEU A 5 8.77 -10.56 -2.73
N ALA A 6 8.53 -11.42 -3.72
CA ALA A 6 7.58 -11.13 -4.79
C ALA A 6 6.12 -11.49 -4.46
N SER A 7 5.87 -12.21 -3.35
CA SER A 7 4.54 -12.78 -3.10
C SER A 7 4.16 -13.06 -1.65
N ALA A 8 5.09 -12.97 -0.69
CA ALA A 8 4.80 -13.27 0.72
C ALA A 8 3.90 -12.24 1.39
N ARG A 9 4.07 -10.95 1.06
CA ARG A 9 3.32 -9.88 1.70
C ARG A 9 1.95 -9.68 1.08
N PRO A 10 0.85 -9.60 1.86
CA PRO A 10 -0.47 -9.28 1.31
C PRO A 10 -0.54 -7.88 0.69
N ALA A 11 -1.30 -7.74 -0.39
CA ALA A 11 -1.58 -6.46 -1.06
C ALA A 11 -3.09 -6.15 -1.13
N GLY A 12 -3.85 -6.53 -0.10
CA GLY A 12 -5.29 -6.30 -0.02
C GLY A 12 -6.10 -7.56 0.24
N ARG A 13 -7.43 -7.43 0.14
CA ARG A 13 -8.39 -8.51 0.45
C ARG A 13 -8.40 -9.56 -0.67
N PRO A 14 -8.31 -10.87 -0.35
CA PRO A 14 -8.59 -11.92 -1.33
C PRO A 14 -9.99 -11.79 -1.93
N PHE A 15 -10.17 -12.19 -3.19
CA PHE A 15 -11.43 -12.06 -3.90
C PHE A 15 -11.67 -13.27 -4.82
N THR A 16 -12.94 -13.53 -5.13
CA THR A 16 -13.33 -14.60 -6.05
C THR A 16 -13.73 -14.02 -7.40
N LEU A 17 -13.22 -14.60 -8.48
CA LEU A 17 -13.58 -14.24 -9.85
C LEU A 17 -13.69 -15.52 -10.69
N GLY A 18 -14.81 -15.72 -11.38
CA GLY A 18 -15.03 -16.92 -12.21
C GLY A 18 -14.90 -18.23 -11.44
N GLY A 19 -15.36 -18.28 -10.18
CA GLY A 19 -15.26 -19.45 -9.31
C GLY A 19 -13.85 -19.75 -8.75
N CYS A 20 -12.84 -18.95 -9.09
CA CYS A 20 -11.48 -19.09 -8.57
C CYS A 20 -11.20 -18.06 -7.47
N LEU A 21 -10.48 -18.46 -6.42
CA LEU A 21 -10.01 -17.57 -5.36
C LEU A 21 -8.66 -16.95 -5.74
N TYR A 22 -8.54 -15.65 -5.57
CA TYR A 22 -7.32 -14.89 -5.82
C TYR A 22 -6.89 -14.12 -4.58
N ARG A 23 -5.58 -14.01 -4.39
CA ARG A 23 -4.95 -13.27 -3.31
C ARG A 23 -3.99 -12.23 -3.89
N PRO A 24 -4.24 -10.93 -3.68
CA PRO A 24 -3.26 -9.90 -3.97
C PRO A 24 -2.03 -10.05 -3.06
N ALA A 25 -0.84 -9.99 -3.66
CA ALA A 25 0.44 -9.97 -2.96
C ALA A 25 1.30 -8.81 -3.46
N GLN A 26 2.08 -8.21 -2.57
CA GLN A 26 3.04 -7.19 -2.97
C GLN A 26 4.25 -7.87 -3.57
N ASP A 27 4.69 -7.34 -4.70
CA ASP A 27 6.01 -7.60 -5.23
C ASP A 27 6.98 -6.51 -4.77
N CYS A 28 7.83 -6.89 -3.83
CA CYS A 28 8.86 -6.05 -3.24
C CYS A 28 10.26 -6.35 -3.82
N SER A 29 10.38 -7.10 -4.92
CA SER A 29 11.67 -7.53 -5.48
C SER A 29 12.55 -6.38 -5.98
N GLN A 30 11.95 -5.31 -6.51
CA GLN A 30 12.67 -4.13 -7.00
C GLN A 30 12.70 -3.00 -5.97
N THR A 31 11.52 -2.62 -5.48
CA THR A 31 11.36 -1.67 -4.38
C THR A 31 10.22 -2.14 -3.49
N TYR A 32 10.21 -1.72 -2.23
CA TYR A 32 9.08 -1.98 -1.35
C TYR A 32 7.78 -1.42 -1.96
N GLY A 33 6.79 -2.29 -2.17
CA GLY A 33 5.54 -1.96 -2.84
C GLY A 33 5.71 -1.57 -4.31
N GLY A 34 6.66 -2.20 -5.01
CA GLY A 34 6.96 -1.91 -6.41
C GLY A 34 5.82 -2.32 -7.33
N ALA A 35 5.23 -3.50 -7.14
CA ALA A 35 4.08 -3.96 -7.91
C ALA A 35 3.12 -4.81 -7.06
N VAL A 36 1.97 -5.17 -7.64
CA VAL A 36 1.04 -6.15 -7.05
C VAL A 36 0.98 -7.38 -7.95
N THR A 37 1.28 -8.55 -7.38
CA THR A 37 1.07 -9.84 -8.03
C THR A 37 -0.23 -10.45 -7.52
N VAL A 38 -1.17 -10.72 -8.42
CA VAL A 38 -2.40 -11.46 -8.14
C VAL A 38 -2.08 -12.95 -8.20
N MET A 39 -2.17 -13.63 -7.06
CA MET A 39 -1.93 -15.05 -6.92
C MET A 39 -3.24 -15.82 -7.02
N LYS A 40 -3.37 -16.78 -7.94
CA LYS A 40 -4.49 -17.72 -7.97
C LYS A 40 -4.24 -18.80 -6.92
N VAL A 41 -5.18 -18.96 -6.00
CA VAL A 41 -5.12 -20.03 -4.99
C VAL A 41 -5.56 -21.34 -5.65
N GLU A 42 -4.64 -22.30 -5.71
CA GLU A 42 -4.86 -23.62 -6.31
C GLU A 42 -5.34 -24.63 -5.27
N ALA A 43 -4.85 -24.51 -4.03
CA ALA A 43 -5.26 -25.34 -2.90
C ALA A 43 -5.29 -24.50 -1.62
N LEU A 44 -6.38 -24.63 -0.87
CA LEU A 44 -6.55 -24.03 0.45
C LEU A 44 -7.29 -25.01 1.35
N THR A 45 -6.54 -25.79 2.12
CA THR A 45 -7.06 -26.74 3.10
C THR A 45 -6.37 -26.48 4.45
N PRO A 46 -6.85 -27.08 5.55
CA PRO A 46 -6.17 -26.94 6.86
C PRO A 46 -4.71 -27.42 6.86
N THR A 47 -4.32 -28.29 5.93
CA THR A 47 -2.99 -28.92 5.88
C THR A 47 -2.15 -28.50 4.67
N ALA A 48 -2.74 -27.83 3.69
CA ALA A 48 -2.05 -27.46 2.46
C ALA A 48 -2.50 -26.09 1.92
N PHE A 49 -1.51 -25.31 1.50
CA PHE A 49 -1.73 -24.05 0.78
C PHE A 49 -0.82 -23.99 -0.44
N ARG A 50 -1.41 -23.76 -1.61
CA ARG A 50 -0.69 -23.60 -2.88
C ARG A 50 -1.36 -22.54 -3.74
N GLU A 51 -0.54 -21.77 -4.43
CA GLU A 51 -0.97 -20.70 -5.33
C GLU A 51 0.04 -20.50 -6.46
N THR A 52 -0.42 -19.95 -7.58
CA THR A 52 0.40 -19.60 -8.75
C THR A 52 0.15 -18.15 -9.15
N PRO A 53 1.17 -17.43 -9.66
CA PRO A 53 0.97 -16.07 -10.14
C PRO A 53 0.07 -16.08 -11.37
N ALA A 54 -1.00 -15.30 -11.35
CA ALA A 54 -1.95 -15.19 -12.45
C ALA A 54 -1.80 -13.89 -13.23
N LEU A 55 -1.46 -12.80 -12.53
CA LEU A 55 -1.28 -11.47 -13.12
C LEU A 55 -0.32 -10.67 -12.26
N ARG A 56 0.54 -9.87 -12.90
CA ARG A 56 1.35 -8.86 -12.24
C ARG A 56 0.92 -7.48 -12.73
N LEU A 57 0.54 -6.62 -11.78
CA LEU A 57 0.10 -5.26 -12.03
C LEU A 57 1.27 -4.31 -11.81
N GLU A 58 1.88 -3.89 -12.90
CA GLU A 58 2.93 -2.87 -12.89
C GLU A 58 2.35 -1.48 -12.60
N PRO A 59 3.12 -0.58 -11.97
CA PRO A 59 2.80 0.83 -11.98
C PRO A 59 2.75 1.36 -13.42
N ASP A 60 1.88 2.33 -13.66
CA ASP A 60 1.76 2.96 -14.98
C ASP A 60 2.72 4.15 -15.01
N PRO A 61 3.73 4.18 -15.92
CA PRO A 61 4.67 5.29 -16.02
C PRO A 61 4.02 6.63 -16.34
N SER A 62 2.84 6.63 -16.97
CA SER A 62 2.07 7.83 -17.31
C SER A 62 1.18 8.32 -16.15
N SER A 63 1.04 7.52 -15.09
CA SER A 63 0.27 7.88 -13.90
C SER A 63 0.94 9.01 -13.11
N PRO A 64 0.17 9.83 -12.37
CA PRO A 64 0.72 10.71 -11.34
C PRO A 64 1.57 9.97 -10.30
N TYR A 65 1.35 8.66 -10.12
CA TYR A 65 2.01 7.76 -9.17
C TYR A 65 2.75 6.60 -9.89
N PRO A 66 3.90 6.85 -10.52
CA PRO A 66 4.58 5.89 -11.39
C PRO A 66 5.53 4.94 -10.65
N ASP A 67 5.79 5.15 -9.35
CA ASP A 67 6.92 4.50 -8.66
C ASP A 67 6.53 3.20 -7.94
N GLY A 68 5.25 2.84 -7.92
CA GLY A 68 4.83 1.53 -7.44
C GLY A 68 3.33 1.36 -7.25
N ARG A 69 2.92 0.10 -7.06
CA ARG A 69 1.56 -0.29 -6.64
C ARG A 69 1.67 -1.27 -5.50
N HIS A 70 0.92 -1.06 -4.43
CA HIS A 70 1.09 -1.82 -3.19
C HIS A 70 -0.21 -2.35 -2.58
N HIS A 71 -1.35 -1.95 -3.12
CA HIS A 71 -2.65 -2.41 -2.65
C HIS A 71 -3.67 -2.50 -3.79
N LEU A 72 -4.41 -3.60 -3.81
CA LEU A 72 -5.51 -3.91 -4.72
C LEU A 72 -6.69 -4.45 -3.90
N VAL A 73 -7.86 -3.84 -4.06
CA VAL A 73 -9.12 -4.37 -3.55
C VAL A 73 -10.14 -4.40 -4.67
N ILE A 74 -10.81 -5.53 -4.81
CA ILE A 74 -11.97 -5.67 -5.68
C ILE A 74 -13.19 -5.84 -4.77
N ASP A 75 -14.21 -5.03 -5.02
CA ASP A 75 -15.46 -5.02 -4.26
C ASP A 75 -16.64 -4.89 -5.22
N GLY A 76 -17.18 -6.04 -5.62
CA GLY A 76 -18.24 -6.14 -6.61
C GLY A 76 -17.84 -5.50 -7.93
N THR A 77 -18.38 -4.31 -8.20
CA THR A 77 -18.15 -3.55 -9.45
C THR A 77 -17.02 -2.54 -9.35
N ARG A 78 -16.35 -2.43 -8.20
CA ARG A 78 -15.31 -1.41 -7.96
C ARG A 78 -13.94 -2.06 -7.80
N VAL A 79 -12.94 -1.39 -8.36
CA VAL A 79 -11.53 -1.73 -8.21
C VAL A 79 -10.82 -0.55 -7.57
N TYR A 80 -10.20 -0.79 -6.41
CA TYR A 80 -9.38 0.17 -5.70
C TYR A 80 -7.92 -0.22 -5.89
N LEU A 81 -7.14 0.72 -6.42
CA LEU A 81 -5.70 0.58 -6.64
C LEU A 81 -4.98 1.70 -5.89
N ASP A 82 -3.93 1.34 -5.18
CA ASP A 82 -3.04 2.30 -4.53
C ASP A 82 -1.75 2.47 -5.33
N GLY A 83 -1.31 3.72 -5.48
CA GLY A 83 -0.15 4.12 -6.28
C GLY A 83 0.87 4.90 -5.44
N LYS A 84 2.15 4.59 -5.63
CA LYS A 84 3.26 5.24 -4.94
C LYS A 84 3.95 6.25 -5.86
N LYS A 85 4.29 7.41 -5.30
CA LYS A 85 5.28 8.33 -5.86
C LYS A 85 6.31 8.69 -4.80
N GLN A 86 7.58 8.54 -5.12
CA GLN A 86 8.68 8.95 -4.25
C GLN A 86 9.13 10.35 -4.66
N ARG A 87 9.25 11.25 -3.67
CA ARG A 87 9.83 12.58 -3.85
C ARG A 87 10.89 12.77 -2.78
N PHE A 88 12.08 13.15 -3.21
CA PHE A 88 13.16 13.53 -2.32
C PHE A 88 13.29 15.05 -2.31
N ASP A 89 13.38 15.62 -1.11
CA ASP A 89 13.58 17.06 -0.92
C ASP A 89 14.80 17.25 -0.04
N TYR A 90 15.94 17.56 -0.68
CA TYR A 90 17.22 17.71 0.03
C TYR A 90 17.24 18.90 1.00
N LEU A 91 16.28 19.81 0.88
CA LEU A 91 16.14 20.99 1.74
C LEU A 91 15.04 20.81 2.78
N LEU A 92 14.56 19.58 3.02
CA LEU A 92 13.50 19.31 3.99
C LEU A 92 13.83 19.90 5.37
N TRP A 93 15.09 19.82 5.78
CA TRP A 93 15.59 20.37 7.04
C TRP A 93 15.48 21.91 7.11
N LEU A 94 15.74 22.61 6.00
CA LEU A 94 15.61 24.07 5.90
C LEU A 94 14.12 24.49 5.91
N LYS A 95 13.26 23.72 5.24
CA LYS A 95 11.79 23.93 5.24
C LYS A 95 11.18 23.65 6.61
N ALA A 96 11.68 22.65 7.34
CA ALA A 96 11.26 22.37 8.70
C ALA A 96 11.63 23.51 9.66
N TRP A 97 12.80 24.14 9.45
CA TRP A 97 13.27 25.24 10.29
C TRP A 97 12.52 26.57 10.03
N THR A 98 12.05 26.79 8.81
CA THR A 98 11.30 27.99 8.41
C THR A 98 9.80 27.91 8.70
N ARG A 99 9.26 26.70 8.91
CA ARG A 99 7.92 26.51 9.46
C ARG A 99 7.94 26.85 10.95
N ARG A 100 7.61 28.10 11.30
CA ARG A 100 7.49 28.56 12.70
C ARG A 100 6.72 27.50 13.51
N PRO A 101 7.27 26.96 14.61
CA PRO A 101 6.46 26.20 15.55
C PRO A 101 5.35 27.14 16.04
N TRP A 102 4.15 26.60 16.19
CA TRP A 102 2.97 27.27 16.69
C TRP A 102 3.34 28.29 17.78
N SER A 103 3.15 29.58 17.49
CA SER A 103 3.45 30.64 18.44
C SER A 103 2.64 30.38 19.70
N PHE A 104 3.32 30.07 20.80
CA PHE A 104 2.74 30.14 22.13
C PHE A 104 2.23 31.58 22.30
N VAL A 105 0.92 31.76 22.49
CA VAL A 105 0.34 33.04 22.90
C VAL A 105 0.25 32.97 24.44
N PRO A 106 1.13 33.65 25.20
CA PRO A 106 0.97 33.73 26.65
C PRO A 106 -0.11 34.76 26.93
N GLY A 107 -1.27 34.33 27.45
CA GLY A 107 -2.32 35.29 27.82
C GLY A 107 -3.72 34.77 28.13
N ALA A 108 -3.98 33.45 28.15
CA ALA A 108 -5.27 32.95 28.62
C ALA A 108 -5.32 33.01 30.16
N ARG A 109 -5.84 34.10 30.72
CA ARG A 109 -6.21 34.19 32.14
C ARG A 109 -7.31 33.16 32.41
N SER A 110 -7.12 32.37 33.46
CA SER A 110 -8.16 31.51 34.02
C SER A 110 -9.28 32.39 34.58
N VAL A 111 -10.51 32.09 34.16
CA VAL A 111 -11.74 32.60 34.79
C VAL A 111 -12.18 31.52 35.79
N PRO A 112 -12.39 31.82 37.09
CA PRO A 112 -12.96 30.83 38.00
C PRO A 112 -14.46 30.72 37.71
N GLY A 113 -14.95 29.48 37.60
CA GLY A 113 -16.36 29.20 37.36
C GLY A 113 -17.22 29.40 38.62
N PRO A 114 -18.55 29.58 38.45
CA PRO A 114 -19.51 29.41 39.54
C PRO A 114 -19.70 27.94 39.92
#